data_AF-A0A5K1G251-F1
#
_entry.id   AF-A0A5K1G251-F1
#
_cell.length_a   1.000
_cell.length_b   1.000
_cell.length_c   1.000
_cell.angle_alpha   90.00
_cell.angle_beta   90.00
_cell.angle_gamma   90.00
#
_symmetry.space_group_name_H-M   'P 1'
#
loop_
_entity.id
_entity.type
_entity.pdbx_description
1 polymer ?
#
loop_
_entity_poly.entity_id
_entity_poly.type
_entity_poly.pdbx_seq_one_letter_code
_entity_poly.pdbx_strand_id
1 'polypeptide(L)' 'VTVPIGSHEKCPLAVSFVARHGGDRFLLDTVHTMYASLQEQASTAEKCKPSTNAISQEENAEIAKEK' A
#
# COMPACT_ATOMS: atom_id res chain seq x y z
N VAL A 1 0.87 15.77 -3.02
CA VAL A 1 2.30 15.46 -3.26
C VAL A 1 2.45 13.97 -3.46
N THR A 2 3.09 13.53 -4.54
CA THR A 2 3.28 12.10 -4.85
C THR A 2 4.76 11.75 -4.72
N VAL A 3 5.07 10.69 -3.98
CA VAL A 3 6.45 10.29 -3.67
C VAL A 3 6.65 8.82 -4.04
N PRO A 4 7.73 8.48 -4.77
CA PRO A 4 8.05 7.08 -5.07
C PRO A 4 8.52 6.37 -3.80
N ILE A 5 8.01 5.16 -3.58
CA ILE A 5 8.33 4.36 -2.39
C ILE A 5 9.09 3.06 -2.70
N GLY A 6 9.13 2.63 -3.97
CA GLY A 6 9.82 1.42 -4.38
C GLY A 6 9.25 0.80 -5.65
N SER A 7 9.46 -0.51 -5.85
CA SER A 7 8.93 -1.24 -7.00
C SER A 7 8.65 -2.70 -6.63
N HIS A 8 7.40 -3.12 -6.76
CA HIS A 8 6.99 -4.50 -6.53
C HIS A 8 6.82 -5.24 -7.85
N GLU A 9 7.46 -6.41 -8.00
CA GLU A 9 7.36 -7.24 -9.22
C GLU A 9 7.61 -6.49 -10.53
N LYS A 10 8.57 -5.55 -10.52
CA LYS A 10 8.93 -4.65 -11.65
C LYS A 10 7.91 -3.54 -11.93
N CYS A 11 6.86 -3.40 -11.12
CA CYS A 11 5.90 -2.30 -11.18
C CYS A 11 6.29 -1.21 -10.16
N PRO A 12 6.46 0.07 -10.59
CA PRO A 12 6.80 1.16 -9.68
C PRO A 12 5.62 1.47 -8.74
N LEU A 13 5.94 1.73 -7.48
CA LEU A 13 4.99 2.10 -6.44
C LEU A 13 5.23 3.54 -5.97
N ALA A 14 4.12 4.28 -5.82
CA ALA A 14 4.14 5.64 -5.32
C ALA A 14 2.95 5.87 -4.38
N VAL A 15 3.14 6.78 -3.41
CA VAL A 15 2.09 7.19 -2.46
C VAL A 15 1.80 8.67 -2.64
N SER A 16 0.52 9.01 -2.64
CA SER A 16 0.06 10.39 -2.77
C SER A 16 -0.51 10.90 -1.45
N PHE A 17 0.02 12.02 -1.01
CA PHE A 17 -0.42 12.74 0.18
C PHE A 17 -1.24 13.96 -0.21
N VAL A 18 -2.33 14.16 0.51
CA VAL A 18 -3.23 15.31 0.35
C VAL A 18 -3.42 15.96 1.72
N ALA A 19 -3.29 17.28 1.75
CA ALA A 19 -3.59 18.09 2.93
C ALA A 19 -4.71 19.08 2.61
N ARG A 20 -5.28 19.69 3.65
CA ARG A 20 -6.23 20.80 3.49
C ARG A 20 -5.54 22.01 2.86
N HIS A 21 -6.33 22.92 2.29
CA HIS A 21 -5.83 24.19 1.74
C HIS A 21 -4.94 24.92 2.76
N GLY A 22 -3.78 25.39 2.31
CA GLY A 22 -2.81 26.12 3.14
C GLY A 22 -1.99 25.22 4.06
N GLY A 23 -2.15 23.90 3.96
CA GLY A 23 -1.46 22.90 4.76
C GLY A 23 -0.12 22.45 4.20
N ASP A 24 0.49 23.16 3.25
CA ASP A 24 1.67 22.68 2.52
C ASP A 24 2.85 22.40 3.43
N ARG A 25 3.09 23.24 4.45
CA ARG A 25 4.13 22.99 5.46
C ARG A 25 3.89 21.68 6.20
N PHE A 26 2.65 21.46 6.67
CA PHE A 26 2.28 20.20 7.31
C PHE A 26 2.44 19.01 6.37
N LEU A 27 2.03 19.16 5.11
CA LEU A 27 2.14 18.13 4.08
C LEU A 27 3.60 17.73 3.86
N LEU A 28 4.48 18.71 3.69
CA LEU A 28 5.91 18.50 3.45
C LEU A 28 6.62 17.95 4.70
N ASP A 29 6.35 18.51 5.88
CA ASP A 29 6.92 18.02 7.14
C ASP A 29 6.50 16.55 7.40
N THR A 30 5.25 16.22 7.13
CA THR A 30 4.71 14.85 7.25
C THR A 30 5.37 13.90 6.25
N VAL A 31 5.43 14.29 4.98
CA VAL A 31 6.09 13.49 3.94
C VAL A 31 7.55 13.24 4.32
N HIS A 32 8.29 14.26 4.74
CA HIS A 32 9.69 14.14 5.12
C HIS A 32 9.87 13.21 6.33
N THR A 33 9.04 13.37 7.36
CA THR A 33 9.09 12.55 8.58
C THR A 33 8.75 11.09 8.30
N MET A 34 7.74 10.81 7.47
CA MET A 34 7.26 9.45 7.21
C MET A 34 8.05 8.72 6.12
N TYR A 35 8.81 9.43 5.29
CA TYR A 35 9.43 8.85 4.09
C TYR A 35 10.31 7.63 4.40
N ALA A 36 11.18 7.74 5.41
CA ALA A 36 12.09 6.66 5.80
C ALA A 36 11.32 5.40 6.25
N SER A 37 10.31 5.58 7.12
CA SER A 37 9.49 4.48 7.60
C SER A 37 8.67 3.82 6.49
N LEU A 38 8.13 4.61 5.55
CA LEU A 38 7.38 4.06 4.41
C LEU A 38 8.28 3.26 3.47
N GLN A 39 9.53 3.69 3.27
CA GLN A 39 10.50 2.96 2.47
C GLN A 39 10.90 1.61 3.12
N GLU A 40 11.03 1.58 4.44
CA GLU A 40 11.28 0.34 5.20
C GLU A 40 10.09 -0.62 5.12
N GLN A 41 8.86 -0.12 5.28
CA GLN A 41 7.64 -0.93 5.16
C GLN A 41 7.43 -1.45 3.74
N ALA A 42 7.71 -0.65 2.71
CA ALA A 42 7.68 -1.11 1.32
C ALA A 42 8.68 -2.24 1.07
N SER A 43 9.90 -2.10 1.59
CA SER A 43 10.94 -3.13 1.50
C SER A 43 10.57 -4.42 2.25
N THR A 44 9.83 -4.29 3.36
CA THR A 44 9.37 -5.44 4.17
C THR A 44 8.19 -6.14 3.49
N ALA A 45 7.24 -5.39 2.94
CA ALA A 45 6.12 -5.92 2.16
C ALA A 45 6.59 -6.67 0.90
N GLU A 46 7.66 -6.19 0.24
CA GLU A 46 8.26 -6.94 -0.88
C GLU A 46 8.86 -8.30 -0.45
N LYS A 47 9.39 -8.39 0.77
CA LYS A 47 9.95 -9.64 1.33
C LYS A 47 8.85 -10.56 1.86
N CYS A 48 7.78 -10.00 2.41
CA CYS A 48 6.54 -10.68 2.75
C CYS A 48 5.75 -10.98 1.47
N LYS A 49 6.24 -11.94 0.68
CA LYS A 49 5.38 -12.56 -0.33
C LYS A 49 4.12 -13.05 0.39
N PRO A 50 2.90 -12.69 -0.05
CA PRO A 50 1.76 -13.50 0.33
C PRO A 50 2.09 -14.91 -0.14
N SER A 51 2.22 -15.86 0.78
CA SER A 51 2.20 -17.26 0.37
C SER A 51 0.93 -17.41 -0.44
N THR A 52 1.04 -17.92 -1.67
CA THR A 52 -0.07 -18.27 -2.54
C THR A 52 -1.01 -19.22 -1.82
N ASN A 53 -1.87 -18.71 -0.94
CA ASN A 53 -2.85 -19.41 -0.12
C ASN A 53 -3.76 -18.39 0.58
N ALA A 54 -4.21 -17.38 -0.14
CA ALA A 54 -5.30 -16.55 0.33
C ALA A 54 -6.28 -16.32 -0.82
N ILE A 55 -7.25 -17.24 -0.86
CA ILE A 55 -8.61 -17.04 -1.33
C ILE A 55 -8.79 -17.43 -2.80
N SER A 56 -8.95 -18.74 -3.01
CA SER A 56 -9.97 -19.31 -3.89
C SER A 56 -11.30 -18.63 -3.56
N GLN A 57 -11.58 -17.50 -4.20
CA GLN A 57 -12.81 -16.73 -4.05
C GLN A 57 -14.00 -17.40 -4.77
N GLU A 58 -13.85 -18.68 -5.15
CA GLU A 58 -14.81 -19.47 -5.92
C GLU A 58 -15.63 -20.43 -5.03
N GLU A 59 -15.11 -20.87 -3.87
CA GLU A 59 -15.79 -21.88 -3.03
C GLU A 59 -16.83 -21.30 -2.07
N ASN A 60 -16.78 -19.99 -1.77
CA ASN A 60 -17.78 -19.34 -0.89
C ASN A 60 -19.11 -19.01 -1.61
N ALA A 61 -19.16 -19.06 -2.95
CA ALA A 61 -20.38 -18.78 -3.70
C ALA A 61 -21.29 -20.01 -3.82
N GLU A 62 -20.80 -21.23 -3.55
CA GLU A 62 -21.56 -22.47 -3.72
C GLU A 62 -22.48 -22.79 -2.53
N ILE A 63 -22.14 -22.33 -1.32
CA ILE A 63 -22.88 -22.65 -0.09
C ILE A 63 -24.14 -21.78 0.11
N ALA A 64 -24.34 -20.73 -0.71
CA ALA A 64 -25.51 -19.84 -0.62
C ALA A 64 -26.74 -20.35 -1.40
N LYS A 65 -26.68 -21.56 -1.98
CA LYS A 65 -27.80 -22.18 -2.70
C LYS A 65 -28.52 -23.30 -1.94
N GLU A 66 -28.14 -23.64 -0.71
CA GLU A 66 -28.84 -24.67 0.06
C GLU A 66 -29.35 -24.14 1.41
N LYS A 67 -30.53 -23.51 1.39
CA LYS A 67 -31.79 -24.04 1.97
C LYS A 67 -32.86 -22.94 2.05
#